data_AF-A0A3P3Z9X8-F1
#
_entry.id   AF-A0A3P3Z9X8-F1
#
_cell.length_a   1.000
_cell.length_b   1.000
_cell.length_c   1.000
_cell.angle_alpha   90.00
_cell.angle_beta   90.00
_cell.angle_gamma   90.00
#
_symmetry.space_group_name_H-M   'P 1'
#
loop_
_entity.id
_entity.type
_entity.pdbx_description
1 polymer ?
#
loop_
_entity_poly.entity_id
_entity_poly.type
_entity_poly.pdbx_seq_one_letter_code
_entity_poly.pdbx_strand_id
1 'polypeptide(L)'
;MLRLGRRRLAVVTATAITDAATKLNALLDMTNRTHPVPHGEMKRFLKTEVMPILAGTELDRRGNSTDLRHFLGQLTRDAAFAAVIIGARPGASFLQTIVTCIKEDHQRMRFLPKMTSPQASKIIEYLCKAGVTDAEVYPVLISRLNFSSLHELSRVMFALTESGFHALNMLVVVPLYAGEKWVLLFNKAKTSKTMSSCNAFDAVRILRALSKSCRAYVEECRRATKNSMTDIPHESLNLLRNNLLRFIFENASALRGAHWLNVARALLNFPSEFNELWHLVRDYPAIENEVQSALCVPAGITNASSSHDAAVLYVVNCETVGAAAMQRVFQYAEQRTVVPDAEMGSPISAEFPFDLSYSDLVKLLPLLDQFPSMTSASQTQQRVELVLRVVCTNVHHLRLQDLVTMLQVFAAYGHRPRRRRQWRRSRTR
;
A
#
# COMPACT_ATOMS: atom_id res chain seq x y z
N MET A 1 -48.28 21.13 22.04
CA MET A 1 -47.74 22.19 21.14
C MET A 1 -46.37 21.76 20.62
N LEU A 2 -46.31 21.15 19.43
CA LEU A 2 -45.06 20.72 18.79
C LEU A 2 -44.59 21.82 17.82
N ARG A 3 -43.65 22.67 18.25
CA ARG A 3 -42.86 23.50 17.32
C ARG A 3 -41.81 22.60 16.66
N LEU A 4 -42.21 21.88 15.62
CA LEU A 4 -41.28 21.29 14.65
C LEU A 4 -40.60 22.46 13.92
N GLY A 5 -39.39 22.81 14.36
CA GLY A 5 -38.51 23.71 13.63
C GLY A 5 -38.25 23.12 12.26
N ARG A 6 -38.94 23.62 11.22
CA ARG A 6 -38.58 23.39 9.82
C ARG A 6 -37.13 23.85 9.64
N ARG A 7 -36.17 22.92 9.68
CA ARG A 7 -34.87 23.14 9.04
C ARG A 7 -35.17 23.63 7.63
N ARG A 8 -34.68 24.80 7.24
CA ARG A 8 -34.93 25.38 5.91
C ARG A 8 -34.50 24.36 4.86
N LEU A 9 -35.46 23.81 4.12
CA LEU A 9 -35.20 22.88 3.03
C LEU A 9 -34.50 23.66 1.91
N ALA A 10 -33.24 23.30 1.63
CA ALA A 10 -32.51 23.80 0.47
C ALA A 10 -32.65 22.76 -0.64
N VAL A 11 -33.65 22.97 -1.51
CA VAL A 11 -33.92 22.08 -2.65
C VAL A 11 -32.93 22.38 -3.77
N VAL A 12 -32.28 21.34 -4.28
CA VAL A 12 -31.34 21.42 -5.40
C VAL A 12 -32.00 20.86 -6.66
N THR A 13 -31.84 21.58 -7.78
CA THR A 13 -32.39 21.17 -9.06
C THR A 13 -31.45 20.24 -9.83
N ALA A 14 -32.04 19.35 -10.64
CA ALA A 14 -31.26 18.44 -11.48
C ALA A 14 -30.33 19.18 -12.47
N THR A 15 -30.77 20.33 -12.98
CA THR A 15 -30.00 21.19 -13.88
C THR A 15 -28.77 21.77 -13.20
N ALA A 16 -28.93 22.34 -12.00
CA ALA A 16 -27.83 22.92 -11.25
C ALA A 16 -26.72 21.90 -10.96
N ILE A 17 -27.10 20.67 -10.60
CA ILE A 17 -26.13 19.57 -10.36
C ILE A 17 -25.40 19.21 -11.65
N THR A 18 -26.13 19.00 -12.75
CA THR A 18 -25.55 18.59 -14.03
C THR A 18 -24.59 19.66 -14.56
N ASP A 19 -25.01 20.92 -14.51
CA ASP A 19 -24.22 22.06 -14.97
C ASP A 19 -22.98 22.24 -14.10
N ALA A 20 -23.13 22.18 -12.77
CA ALA A 20 -22.01 22.31 -11.85
C ALA A 20 -21.01 21.16 -11.99
N ALA A 21 -21.48 19.91 -12.13
CA ALA A 21 -20.63 18.74 -12.29
C ALA A 21 -19.86 18.80 -13.61
N THR A 22 -20.54 19.12 -14.71
CA THR A 22 -19.92 19.22 -16.04
C THR A 22 -18.91 20.36 -16.09
N LYS A 23 -19.28 21.54 -15.59
CA LYS A 23 -18.40 22.71 -15.59
C LYS A 23 -17.23 22.55 -14.62
N LEU A 24 -17.42 21.98 -13.42
CA LEU A 24 -16.30 21.72 -12.51
C LEU A 24 -15.32 20.72 -13.13
N ASN A 25 -15.85 19.65 -13.74
CA ASN A 25 -15.02 18.67 -14.44
C ASN A 25 -14.21 19.31 -15.57
N ALA A 26 -14.85 20.15 -16.39
CA ALA A 26 -14.17 20.91 -17.44
C ALA A 26 -13.14 21.89 -16.88
N LEU A 27 -13.37 22.53 -15.73
CA LEU A 27 -12.38 23.40 -15.09
C LEU A 27 -11.16 22.62 -14.58
N LEU A 28 -11.32 21.35 -14.19
CA LEU A 28 -10.27 20.48 -13.68
C LEU A 28 -9.54 19.69 -14.77
N ASP A 29 -10.13 19.57 -15.97
CA ASP A 29 -9.54 18.85 -17.09
C ASP A 29 -8.33 19.61 -17.69
N MET A 30 -7.19 18.91 -17.73
CA MET A 30 -5.93 19.40 -18.27
C MET A 30 -5.60 18.78 -19.64
N THR A 31 -6.39 17.83 -20.12
CA THR A 31 -6.10 17.05 -21.34
C THR A 31 -5.93 17.94 -22.56
N ASN A 32 -6.71 19.02 -22.64
CA ASN A 32 -6.72 19.96 -23.77
C ASN A 32 -6.25 21.38 -23.38
N ARG A 33 -5.55 21.55 -22.25
CA ARG A 33 -5.16 22.88 -21.74
C ARG A 33 -3.66 23.00 -21.55
N THR A 34 -3.11 24.15 -21.95
CA THR A 34 -1.70 24.51 -21.74
C THR A 34 -1.42 24.98 -20.31
N HIS A 35 -2.41 25.59 -19.65
CA HIS A 35 -2.28 26.11 -18.29
C HIS A 35 -3.48 25.75 -17.40
N PRO A 36 -3.27 25.54 -16.09
CA PRO A 36 -4.36 25.36 -15.14
C PRO A 36 -5.27 26.59 -15.06
N VAL A 37 -6.53 26.36 -14.71
CA VAL A 37 -7.48 27.47 -14.44
C VAL A 37 -6.96 28.33 -13.28
N PRO A 38 -7.05 29.67 -13.39
CA PRO A 38 -6.67 30.55 -12.29
C PRO A 38 -7.39 30.20 -10.98
N HIS A 39 -6.64 30.14 -9.88
CA HIS A 39 -7.18 29.76 -8.57
C HIS A 39 -8.37 30.62 -8.13
N GLY A 40 -8.38 31.91 -8.48
CA GLY A 40 -9.48 32.83 -8.16
C GLY A 40 -10.79 32.45 -8.85
N GLU A 41 -10.72 32.01 -10.11
CA GLU A 41 -11.88 31.54 -10.87
C GLU A 41 -12.43 30.24 -10.29
N MET A 42 -11.55 29.27 -10.03
CA MET A 42 -11.92 28.01 -9.38
C MET A 42 -12.58 28.25 -8.01
N LYS A 43 -11.96 29.08 -7.15
CA LYS A 43 -12.51 29.44 -5.84
C LYS A 43 -13.87 30.11 -5.95
N ARG A 44 -14.06 31.02 -6.90
CA ARG A 44 -15.34 31.69 -7.14
C ARG A 44 -16.41 30.67 -7.53
N PHE A 45 -16.13 29.84 -8.53
CA PHE A 45 -17.07 28.83 -9.02
C PHE A 45 -17.44 27.81 -7.94
N LEU A 46 -16.46 27.34 -7.17
CA LEU A 46 -16.70 26.46 -6.03
C LEU A 46 -17.63 27.13 -5.00
N LYS A 47 -17.40 28.40 -4.68
CA LYS A 47 -18.19 29.14 -3.69
C LYS A 47 -19.62 29.43 -4.15
N THR A 48 -19.82 29.82 -5.42
CA THR A 48 -21.12 30.30 -5.91
C THR A 48 -21.99 29.18 -6.48
N GLU A 49 -21.41 28.17 -7.13
CA GLU A 49 -22.18 27.14 -7.83
C GLU A 49 -22.13 25.79 -7.12
N VAL A 50 -20.96 25.38 -6.62
CA VAL A 50 -20.76 24.02 -6.09
C VAL A 50 -21.19 23.89 -4.63
N MET A 51 -20.75 24.81 -3.76
CA MET A 51 -21.05 24.74 -2.32
C MET A 51 -22.55 24.83 -2.00
N PRO A 52 -23.36 25.67 -2.67
CA PRO A 52 -24.80 25.67 -2.43
C PRO A 52 -25.46 24.32 -2.75
N ILE A 53 -25.00 23.63 -3.80
CA ILE A 53 -25.46 22.27 -4.14
C ILE A 53 -25.06 21.28 -3.05
N LEU A 54 -23.78 21.27 -2.64
CA LEU A 54 -23.30 20.37 -1.59
C LEU A 54 -23.82 20.72 -0.19
N ALA A 55 -24.38 21.91 0.01
CA ALA A 55 -25.11 22.31 1.23
C ALA A 55 -26.62 21.99 1.15
N GLY A 56 -27.12 21.58 -0.02
CA GLY A 56 -28.51 21.22 -0.25
C GLY A 56 -28.98 20.00 0.55
N THR A 57 -30.25 19.99 0.93
CA THR A 57 -30.83 18.92 1.77
C THR A 57 -31.74 17.98 0.99
N GLU A 58 -32.34 18.45 -0.11
CA GLU A 58 -33.29 17.67 -0.89
C GLU A 58 -33.06 17.86 -2.40
N LEU A 59 -33.43 16.83 -3.17
CA LEU A 59 -33.47 16.89 -4.63
C LEU A 59 -34.90 17.22 -5.08
N ASP A 60 -35.03 18.00 -6.15
CA ASP A 60 -36.33 18.21 -6.78
C ASP A 60 -36.98 16.88 -7.23
N ARG A 61 -38.29 16.89 -7.51
CA ARG A 61 -39.04 15.69 -7.91
C ARG A 61 -38.49 15.01 -9.18
N ARG A 62 -37.76 15.74 -10.02
CA ARG A 62 -37.12 15.22 -11.24
C ARG A 62 -35.74 14.60 -10.94
N GLY A 63 -35.15 14.91 -9.79
CA GLY A 63 -33.82 14.50 -9.38
C GLY A 63 -33.71 13.14 -8.69
N ASN A 64 -34.80 12.37 -8.59
CA ASN A 64 -34.74 11.01 -8.07
C ASN A 64 -34.30 9.98 -9.12
N SER A 65 -33.27 10.30 -9.93
CA SER A 65 -32.70 9.39 -10.92
C SER A 65 -31.34 8.85 -10.49
N THR A 66 -30.98 7.66 -10.96
CA THR A 66 -29.66 7.07 -10.72
C THR A 66 -28.54 7.95 -11.29
N ASP A 67 -28.76 8.53 -12.47
CA ASP A 67 -27.77 9.39 -13.15
C ASP A 67 -27.48 10.66 -12.36
N LEU A 68 -28.51 11.29 -11.77
CA LEU A 68 -28.28 12.49 -10.98
C LEU A 68 -27.47 12.20 -9.70
N ARG A 69 -27.75 11.06 -9.05
CA ARG A 69 -26.96 10.63 -7.88
C ARG A 69 -25.52 10.28 -8.27
N HIS A 70 -25.30 9.75 -9.47
CA HIS A 70 -23.97 9.58 -10.02
C HIS A 70 -23.26 10.93 -10.24
N PHE A 71 -23.94 11.94 -10.79
CA PHE A 71 -23.41 13.29 -10.96
C PHE A 71 -23.10 13.98 -9.62
N LEU A 72 -23.90 13.78 -8.57
CA LEU A 72 -23.58 14.25 -7.23
C LEU A 72 -22.31 13.59 -6.67
N GLY A 73 -22.14 12.29 -6.90
CA GLY A 73 -20.91 11.58 -6.57
C GLY A 73 -19.70 12.14 -7.31
N GLN A 74 -19.85 12.45 -8.61
CA GLN A 74 -18.83 13.11 -9.41
C GLN A 74 -18.52 14.52 -8.91
N LEU A 75 -19.54 15.33 -8.64
CA LEU A 75 -19.40 16.70 -8.14
C LEU A 75 -18.67 16.72 -6.80
N THR A 76 -19.03 15.82 -5.89
CA THR A 76 -18.36 15.67 -4.58
C THR A 76 -16.89 15.30 -4.74
N ARG A 77 -16.59 14.34 -5.63
CA ARG A 77 -15.21 13.95 -5.98
C ARG A 77 -14.42 15.11 -6.55
N ASP A 78 -14.99 15.82 -7.51
CA ASP A 78 -14.32 16.91 -8.21
C ASP A 78 -14.13 18.13 -7.29
N ALA A 79 -15.07 18.38 -6.36
CA ALA A 79 -14.92 19.39 -5.31
C ALA A 79 -13.79 19.04 -4.34
N ALA A 80 -13.70 17.76 -3.90
CA ALA A 80 -12.59 17.30 -3.06
C ALA A 80 -11.24 17.44 -3.78
N PHE A 81 -11.17 17.11 -5.08
CA PHE A 81 -9.96 17.30 -5.88
C PHE A 81 -9.58 18.78 -6.00
N ALA A 82 -10.56 19.64 -6.28
CA ALA A 82 -10.35 21.06 -6.38
C ALA A 82 -9.81 21.66 -5.07
N ALA A 83 -10.24 21.13 -3.91
CA ALA A 83 -9.71 21.50 -2.59
C ALA A 83 -8.18 21.34 -2.50
N VAL A 84 -7.67 20.23 -3.04
CA VAL A 84 -6.23 19.92 -3.07
C VAL A 84 -5.51 20.91 -3.99
N ILE A 85 -6.04 21.17 -5.18
CA ILE A 85 -5.42 22.08 -6.16
C ILE A 85 -5.31 23.51 -5.61
N ILE A 86 -6.38 24.02 -4.99
CA ILE A 86 -6.40 25.40 -4.49
C ILE A 86 -5.66 25.59 -3.17
N GLY A 87 -5.09 24.51 -2.61
CA GLY A 87 -4.41 24.52 -1.30
C GLY A 87 -5.36 24.90 -0.17
N ALA A 88 -6.57 24.33 -0.14
CA ALA A 88 -7.53 24.63 0.92
C ALA A 88 -6.97 24.24 2.30
N ARG A 89 -7.17 25.10 3.30
CA ARG A 89 -6.79 24.77 4.68
C ARG A 89 -7.71 23.65 5.20
N PRO A 90 -7.22 22.65 5.96
CA PRO A 90 -8.02 21.53 6.46
C PRO A 90 -9.33 21.90 7.17
N GLY A 91 -9.35 23.01 7.92
CA GLY A 91 -10.53 23.52 8.62
C GLY A 91 -11.38 24.52 7.83
N ALA A 92 -11.14 24.71 6.53
CA ALA A 92 -11.89 25.67 5.73
C ALA A 92 -13.37 25.25 5.64
N SER A 93 -14.29 26.23 5.70
CA SER A 93 -15.73 26.00 5.59
C SER A 93 -16.13 25.21 4.35
N PHE A 94 -15.41 25.44 3.24
CA PHE A 94 -15.55 24.68 2.00
C PHE A 94 -15.33 23.17 2.18
N LEU A 95 -14.26 22.75 2.89
CA LEU A 95 -14.00 21.33 3.17
C LEU A 95 -15.05 20.78 4.14
N GLN A 96 -15.46 21.57 5.13
CA GLN A 96 -16.52 21.19 6.05
C GLN A 96 -17.84 20.93 5.33
N THR A 97 -18.23 21.75 4.35
CA THR A 97 -19.42 21.49 3.53
C THR A 97 -19.35 20.14 2.82
N ILE A 98 -18.19 19.78 2.26
CA ILE A 98 -17.98 18.47 1.61
C ILE A 98 -18.13 17.35 2.64
N VAL A 99 -17.47 17.46 3.79
CA VAL A 99 -17.52 16.47 4.88
C VAL A 99 -18.95 16.28 5.39
N THR A 100 -19.68 17.36 5.67
CA THR A 100 -21.08 17.31 6.10
C THR A 100 -21.99 16.73 5.02
N CYS A 101 -21.75 17.04 3.74
CA CYS A 101 -22.49 16.45 2.62
C CYS A 101 -22.40 14.91 2.62
N ILE A 102 -21.21 14.37 2.90
CA ILE A 102 -20.98 12.93 2.94
C ILE A 102 -21.54 12.31 4.22
N LYS A 103 -21.22 12.88 5.40
CA LYS A 103 -21.62 12.32 6.71
C LYS A 103 -23.14 12.31 6.91
N GLU A 104 -23.84 13.30 6.37
CA GLU A 104 -25.28 13.46 6.57
C GLU A 104 -26.10 13.03 5.35
N ASP A 105 -25.51 12.37 4.35
CA ASP A 105 -26.21 11.99 3.11
C ASP A 105 -27.48 11.15 3.35
N HIS A 106 -27.49 10.30 4.39
CA HIS A 106 -28.65 9.47 4.76
C HIS A 106 -29.90 10.29 5.08
N GLN A 107 -29.72 11.50 5.61
CA GLN A 107 -30.78 12.46 5.93
C GLN A 107 -30.94 13.55 4.87
N ARG A 108 -30.13 13.52 3.80
CA ARG A 108 -30.09 14.56 2.77
C ARG A 108 -30.40 13.99 1.39
N MET A 109 -29.51 14.19 0.41
CA MET A 109 -29.75 13.87 -1.00
C MET A 109 -29.68 12.37 -1.33
N ARG A 110 -29.18 11.53 -0.42
CA ARG A 110 -29.13 10.06 -0.53
C ARG A 110 -28.43 9.57 -1.82
N PHE A 111 -27.32 10.21 -2.18
CA PHE A 111 -26.57 9.88 -3.39
C PHE A 111 -25.49 8.82 -3.17
N LEU A 112 -24.97 8.65 -1.94
CA LEU A 112 -23.90 7.70 -1.64
C LEU A 112 -24.22 6.25 -2.00
N PRO A 113 -25.46 5.72 -1.86
CA PRO A 113 -25.78 4.37 -2.31
C PRO A 113 -25.59 4.12 -3.81
N LYS A 114 -25.49 5.18 -4.63
CA LYS A 114 -25.24 5.09 -6.08
C LYS A 114 -23.84 5.56 -6.47
N MET A 115 -23.01 5.94 -5.49
CA MET A 115 -21.62 6.30 -5.72
C MET A 115 -20.82 5.06 -6.10
N THR A 116 -19.96 5.18 -7.11
CA THR A 116 -19.09 4.09 -7.54
C THR A 116 -17.83 4.01 -6.67
N SER A 117 -17.25 2.82 -6.53
CA SER A 117 -15.97 2.63 -5.82
C SER A 117 -14.83 3.53 -6.32
N PRO A 118 -14.65 3.77 -7.64
CA PRO A 118 -13.68 4.76 -8.14
C PRO A 118 -13.93 6.18 -7.61
N GLN A 119 -15.19 6.60 -7.46
CA GLN A 119 -15.52 7.91 -6.90
C GLN A 119 -15.18 7.97 -5.42
N ALA A 120 -15.63 6.98 -4.64
CA ALA A 120 -15.39 6.91 -3.21
C ALA A 120 -13.88 6.85 -2.87
N SER A 121 -13.12 5.98 -3.54
CA SER A 121 -11.68 5.86 -3.33
C SER A 121 -10.91 7.14 -3.63
N LYS A 122 -11.30 7.88 -4.68
CA LYS A 122 -10.71 9.19 -5.01
C LYS A 122 -11.09 10.27 -4.00
N ILE A 123 -12.34 10.30 -3.53
CA ILE A 123 -12.77 11.23 -2.48
C ILE A 123 -11.92 11.00 -1.22
N ILE A 124 -11.76 9.75 -0.77
CA ILE A 124 -10.92 9.41 0.38
C ILE A 124 -9.48 9.93 0.19
N GLU A 125 -8.88 9.64 -0.96
CA GLU A 125 -7.52 10.10 -1.30
C GLU A 125 -7.40 11.63 -1.23
N TYR A 126 -8.37 12.36 -1.80
CA TYR A 126 -8.33 13.82 -1.84
C TYR A 126 -8.60 14.45 -0.48
N LEU A 127 -9.51 13.90 0.33
CA LEU A 127 -9.73 14.38 1.70
C LEU A 127 -8.48 14.17 2.57
N CYS A 128 -7.83 13.01 2.43
CA CYS A 128 -6.53 12.73 3.06
C CYS A 128 -5.46 13.76 2.62
N LYS A 129 -5.31 13.99 1.32
CA LYS A 129 -4.35 14.99 0.77
C LYS A 129 -4.66 16.42 1.19
N ALA A 130 -5.94 16.77 1.36
CA ALA A 130 -6.36 18.06 1.87
C ALA A 130 -6.21 18.20 3.41
N GLY A 131 -5.75 17.14 4.09
CA GLY A 131 -5.48 17.13 5.53
C GLY A 131 -6.73 17.07 6.40
N VAL A 132 -7.86 16.59 5.90
CA VAL A 132 -9.09 16.45 6.69
C VAL A 132 -8.86 15.46 7.83
N THR A 133 -9.10 15.92 9.08
CA THR A 133 -8.87 15.13 10.29
C THR A 133 -10.13 14.46 10.84
N ASP A 134 -11.32 14.81 10.35
CA ASP A 134 -12.59 14.22 10.78
C ASP A 134 -12.67 12.76 10.30
N ALA A 135 -12.37 11.83 11.21
CA ALA A 135 -12.29 10.41 10.88
C ALA A 135 -13.65 9.79 10.50
N GLU A 136 -14.77 10.40 10.91
CA GLU A 136 -16.12 9.83 10.74
C GLU A 136 -16.60 9.88 9.28
N VAL A 137 -15.99 10.71 8.43
CA VAL A 137 -16.33 10.77 7.00
C VAL A 137 -15.87 9.52 6.24
N TYR A 138 -14.77 8.90 6.68
CA TYR A 138 -14.13 7.83 5.93
C TYR A 138 -14.89 6.51 5.98
N PRO A 139 -15.42 6.01 7.11
CA PRO A 139 -16.19 4.77 7.15
C PRO A 139 -17.36 4.76 6.16
N VAL A 140 -18.04 5.91 6.03
CA VAL A 140 -19.14 6.07 5.08
C VAL A 140 -18.68 5.82 3.64
N LEU A 141 -17.53 6.40 3.25
CA LEU A 141 -16.95 6.22 1.92
C LEU A 141 -16.33 4.83 1.73
N ILE A 142 -15.64 4.29 2.74
CA ILE A 142 -15.02 2.95 2.72
C ILE A 142 -16.09 1.88 2.47
N SER A 143 -17.30 2.05 3.01
CA SER A 143 -18.42 1.14 2.77
C SER A 143 -18.88 1.05 1.31
N ARG A 144 -18.37 1.92 0.41
CA ARG A 144 -18.67 1.92 -1.03
C ARG A 144 -17.57 1.26 -1.87
N LEU A 145 -16.49 0.79 -1.24
CA LEU A 145 -15.36 0.21 -1.95
C LEU A 145 -15.70 -1.18 -2.50
N ASN A 146 -15.21 -1.44 -3.70
CA ASN A 146 -15.18 -2.76 -4.28
C ASN A 146 -13.83 -3.41 -3.95
N PHE A 147 -13.82 -4.33 -2.98
CA PHE A 147 -12.62 -5.02 -2.52
C PHE A 147 -12.01 -5.99 -3.55
N SER A 148 -12.74 -6.32 -4.64
CA SER A 148 -12.16 -7.01 -5.80
C SER A 148 -11.24 -6.12 -6.65
N SER A 149 -11.26 -4.80 -6.46
CA SER A 149 -10.39 -3.84 -7.16
C SER A 149 -9.16 -3.48 -6.31
N LEU A 150 -8.05 -4.20 -6.50
CA LEU A 150 -6.79 -3.92 -5.82
C LEU A 150 -6.32 -2.46 -6.03
N HIS A 151 -6.60 -1.88 -7.19
CA HIS A 151 -6.25 -0.50 -7.48
C HIS A 151 -6.96 0.51 -6.57
N GLU A 152 -8.25 0.28 -6.27
CA GLU A 152 -9.03 1.16 -5.41
C GLU A 152 -8.69 0.93 -3.94
N LEU A 153 -8.51 -0.33 -3.54
CA LEU A 153 -8.08 -0.70 -2.20
C LEU A 153 -6.68 -0.16 -1.88
N SER A 154 -5.73 -0.26 -2.83
CA SER A 154 -4.38 0.28 -2.66
C SER A 154 -4.39 1.79 -2.49
N ARG A 155 -5.20 2.51 -3.31
CA ARG A 155 -5.39 3.96 -3.19
C ARG A 155 -5.84 4.35 -1.79
N VAL A 156 -6.89 3.70 -1.28
CA VAL A 156 -7.48 4.02 0.03
C VAL A 156 -6.53 3.70 1.16
N MET A 157 -6.04 2.46 1.23
CA MET A 157 -5.19 2.03 2.35
C MET A 157 -3.90 2.85 2.43
N PHE A 158 -3.33 3.20 1.28
CA PHE A 158 -2.15 4.05 1.22
C PHE A 158 -2.45 5.48 1.66
N ALA A 159 -3.53 6.11 1.17
CA ALA A 159 -3.92 7.46 1.57
C ALA A 159 -4.16 7.59 3.08
N LEU A 160 -4.87 6.61 3.67
CA LEU A 160 -5.10 6.56 5.11
C LEU A 160 -3.80 6.36 5.88
N THR A 161 -2.94 5.45 5.43
CA THR A 161 -1.63 5.16 6.06
C THR A 161 -0.72 6.38 6.07
N GLU A 162 -0.63 7.12 4.96
CA GLU A 162 0.21 8.31 4.86
C GLU A 162 -0.35 9.50 5.65
N SER A 163 -1.65 9.52 5.91
CA SER A 163 -2.31 10.53 6.74
C SER A 163 -2.38 10.15 8.23
N GLY A 164 -1.79 9.02 8.62
CA GLY A 164 -1.75 8.55 10.02
C GLY A 164 -3.03 7.86 10.51
N PHE A 165 -4.01 7.60 9.65
CA PHE A 165 -5.27 6.93 10.00
C PHE A 165 -5.12 5.40 10.05
N HIS A 166 -4.17 4.92 10.84
CA HIS A 166 -3.89 3.49 10.97
C HIS A 166 -5.08 2.70 11.55
N ALA A 167 -5.77 3.27 12.54
CA ALA A 167 -6.98 2.68 13.11
C ALA A 167 -8.11 2.49 12.07
N LEU A 168 -8.29 3.40 11.10
CA LEU A 168 -9.29 3.22 10.04
C LEU A 168 -8.95 2.05 9.12
N ASN A 169 -7.68 1.87 8.77
CA ASN A 169 -7.25 0.69 8.03
C ASN A 169 -7.53 -0.59 8.83
N MET A 170 -7.21 -0.59 10.13
CA MET A 170 -7.32 -1.78 10.95
C MET A 170 -8.75 -2.13 11.35
N LEU A 171 -9.58 -1.15 11.71
CA LEU A 171 -10.91 -1.37 12.28
C LEU A 171 -12.04 -1.23 11.27
N VAL A 172 -11.78 -0.69 10.07
CA VAL A 172 -12.82 -0.45 9.06
C VAL A 172 -12.48 -1.12 7.73
N VAL A 173 -11.31 -0.83 7.15
CA VAL A 173 -10.96 -1.39 5.83
C VAL A 173 -10.73 -2.90 5.92
N VAL A 174 -9.88 -3.34 6.85
CA VAL A 174 -9.54 -4.77 7.00
C VAL A 174 -10.76 -5.64 7.30
N PRO A 175 -11.67 -5.29 8.24
CA PRO A 175 -12.85 -6.12 8.53
C PRO A 175 -13.88 -6.19 7.40
N LEU A 176 -13.91 -5.20 6.50
CA LEU A 176 -14.82 -5.20 5.36
C LEU A 176 -14.35 -6.09 4.20
N TYR A 177 -13.09 -6.53 4.21
CA TYR A 177 -12.59 -7.51 3.25
C TYR A 177 -13.20 -8.89 3.53
N ALA A 178 -13.94 -9.43 2.56
CA ALA A 178 -14.73 -10.66 2.70
C ALA A 178 -14.03 -11.89 2.08
N GLY A 179 -12.73 -11.80 1.77
CA GLY A 179 -11.98 -12.90 1.16
C GLY A 179 -12.02 -12.90 -0.37
N GLU A 180 -12.21 -11.73 -0.99
CA GLU A 180 -12.17 -11.58 -2.45
C GLU A 180 -10.85 -12.09 -3.03
N LYS A 181 -10.94 -12.85 -4.13
CA LYS A 181 -9.77 -13.34 -4.88
C LYS A 181 -9.52 -12.46 -6.09
N TRP A 182 -8.25 -12.33 -6.48
CA TRP A 182 -7.84 -11.49 -7.59
C TRP A 182 -7.21 -12.32 -8.71
N VAL A 183 -7.41 -11.86 -9.94
CA VAL A 183 -6.74 -12.38 -11.14
C VAL A 183 -5.80 -11.31 -11.66
N LEU A 184 -4.67 -11.71 -12.24
CA LEU A 184 -3.69 -10.78 -12.78
C LEU A 184 -4.28 -9.98 -13.95
N LEU A 185 -4.24 -8.66 -13.82
CA LEU A 185 -4.71 -7.73 -14.84
C LEU A 185 -3.63 -6.70 -15.14
N PHE A 186 -3.30 -6.55 -16.41
CA PHE A 186 -2.40 -5.50 -16.90
C PHE A 186 -3.21 -4.28 -17.34
N ASN A 187 -2.85 -3.11 -16.81
CA ASN A 187 -3.34 -1.83 -17.29
C ASN A 187 -2.75 -1.59 -18.69
N LYS A 188 -3.57 -1.76 -19.72
CA LYS A 188 -3.24 -1.34 -21.08
C LYS A 188 -3.32 0.19 -21.15
N ALA A 189 -2.25 0.89 -20.76
CA ALA A 189 -2.11 2.30 -21.08
C ALA A 189 -2.00 2.43 -22.61
N LYS A 190 -2.86 3.25 -23.24
CA LYS A 190 -3.01 3.36 -24.71
C LYS A 190 -1.75 3.81 -25.48
N THR A 191 -0.65 4.19 -24.83
CA THR A 191 0.44 4.93 -25.49
C THR A 191 1.88 4.59 -25.08
N SER A 192 2.15 3.54 -24.29
CA SER A 192 3.54 3.14 -24.00
C SER A 192 3.73 1.64 -24.11
N LYS A 193 4.52 1.22 -25.10
CA LYS A 193 4.90 -0.18 -25.35
C LYS A 193 5.87 -0.75 -24.30
N THR A 194 6.30 0.02 -23.30
CA THR A 194 7.49 -0.35 -22.51
C THR A 194 7.31 -0.53 -21.00
N MET A 195 6.16 -0.20 -20.39
CA MET A 195 5.84 -0.64 -19.01
C MET A 195 4.33 -0.76 -18.78
N SER A 196 3.77 -1.97 -18.87
CA SER A 196 2.39 -2.19 -18.41
C SER A 196 2.38 -2.31 -16.88
N SER A 197 1.73 -1.36 -16.21
CA SER A 197 1.39 -1.50 -14.78
C SER A 197 0.41 -2.65 -14.62
N CYS A 198 0.51 -3.44 -13.56
CA CYS A 198 -0.49 -4.47 -13.24
C CYS A 198 -0.97 -4.37 -11.79
N ASN A 199 -2.08 -5.04 -11.50
CA ASN A 199 -2.67 -5.06 -10.16
C ASN A 199 -1.82 -5.83 -9.12
N ALA A 200 -0.83 -6.63 -9.52
CA ALA A 200 0.15 -7.20 -8.58
C ALA A 200 0.98 -6.11 -7.89
N PHE A 201 1.22 -4.97 -8.55
CA PHE A 201 1.91 -3.83 -7.93
C PHE A 201 1.05 -3.19 -6.83
N ASP A 202 -0.26 -3.14 -7.06
CA ASP A 202 -1.22 -2.67 -6.08
C ASP A 202 -1.33 -3.62 -4.87
N ALA A 203 -1.28 -4.94 -5.07
CA ALA A 203 -1.19 -5.91 -3.98
C ALA A 203 0.03 -5.69 -3.09
N VAL A 204 1.20 -5.45 -3.67
CA VAL A 204 2.43 -5.13 -2.91
C VAL A 204 2.26 -3.82 -2.14
N ARG A 205 1.63 -2.80 -2.73
CA ARG A 205 1.33 -1.54 -2.03
C ARG A 205 0.38 -1.74 -0.86
N ILE A 206 -0.64 -2.57 -1.01
CA ILE A 206 -1.59 -2.91 0.06
C ILE A 206 -0.85 -3.63 1.19
N LEU A 207 -0.01 -4.63 0.88
CA LEU A 207 0.77 -5.35 1.90
C LEU A 207 1.65 -4.41 2.73
N ARG A 208 2.29 -3.42 2.08
CA ARG A 208 3.07 -2.37 2.78
C ARG A 208 2.18 -1.49 3.66
N ALA A 209 1.05 -1.02 3.16
CA ALA A 209 0.11 -0.20 3.92
C ALA A 209 -0.45 -0.95 5.14
N LEU A 210 -0.76 -2.25 4.94
CA LEU A 210 -1.23 -3.17 5.97
C LEU A 210 -0.18 -3.38 7.06
N SER A 211 1.07 -3.71 6.70
CA SER A 211 2.15 -3.89 7.69
C SER A 211 2.40 -2.62 8.50
N LYS A 212 2.47 -1.45 7.84
CA LYS A 212 2.69 -0.15 8.51
C LYS A 212 1.53 0.20 9.45
N SER A 213 0.28 0.02 9.01
CA SER A 213 -0.90 0.33 9.82
C SER A 213 -1.10 -0.67 10.96
N CYS A 214 -0.89 -1.96 10.72
CA CYS A 214 -0.94 -2.99 11.75
C CYS A 214 0.07 -2.68 12.86
N ARG A 215 1.34 -2.47 12.51
CA ARG A 215 2.38 -2.14 13.49
C ARG A 215 2.04 -0.88 14.30
N ALA A 216 1.64 0.20 13.63
CA ALA A 216 1.31 1.45 14.32
C ALA A 216 0.12 1.27 15.27
N TYR A 217 -0.93 0.58 14.82
CA TYR A 217 -2.13 0.35 15.62
C TYR A 217 -1.88 -0.62 16.79
N VAL A 218 -1.12 -1.69 16.60
CA VAL A 218 -0.72 -2.60 17.70
C VAL A 218 0.08 -1.86 18.75
N GLU A 219 1.03 -1.00 18.35
CA GLU A 219 1.79 -0.16 19.28
C GLU A 219 0.91 0.85 20.02
N GLU A 220 -0.10 1.42 19.35
CA GLU A 220 -1.10 2.28 19.98
C GLU A 220 -1.91 1.50 21.04
N CYS A 221 -2.41 0.32 20.69
CA CYS A 221 -3.12 -0.55 21.62
C CYS A 221 -2.26 -0.94 22.83
N ARG A 222 -0.98 -1.28 22.63
CA ARG A 222 -0.04 -1.62 23.72
C ARG A 222 0.17 -0.47 24.70
N ARG A 223 0.08 0.78 24.22
CA ARG A 223 0.20 1.99 25.05
C ARG A 223 -1.11 2.37 25.75
N ALA A 224 -2.25 1.99 25.17
CA ALA A 224 -3.55 2.25 25.78
C ALA A 224 -3.70 1.42 27.07
N THR A 225 -4.09 2.08 28.17
CA THR A 225 -4.38 1.40 29.45
C THR A 225 -5.47 0.34 29.28
N LYS A 226 -5.35 -0.78 30.00
CA LYS A 226 -6.15 -2.03 29.89
C LYS A 226 -7.68 -1.90 29.76
N ASN A 227 -8.28 -0.75 30.07
CA ASN A 227 -9.73 -0.55 30.09
C ASN A 227 -10.34 -0.02 28.77
N SER A 228 -9.55 0.24 27.71
CA SER A 228 -10.08 0.71 26.42
C SER A 228 -9.46 0.03 25.18
N MET A 229 -8.93 -1.19 25.33
CA MET A 229 -8.34 -1.90 24.21
C MET A 229 -9.47 -2.31 23.25
N THR A 230 -9.49 -1.71 22.06
CA THR A 230 -10.34 -2.19 20.97
C THR A 230 -9.61 -3.36 20.32
N ASP A 231 -10.25 -4.52 20.26
CA ASP A 231 -9.61 -5.75 19.78
C ASP A 231 -9.13 -5.61 18.33
N ILE A 232 -7.93 -6.12 18.07
CA ILE A 232 -7.36 -6.16 16.74
C ILE A 232 -8.11 -7.25 15.95
N PRO A 233 -8.58 -7.00 14.72
CA PRO A 233 -9.32 -8.00 13.94
C PRO A 233 -8.37 -9.05 13.35
N HIS A 234 -7.95 -10.00 14.19
CA HIS A 234 -6.93 -11.00 13.85
C HIS A 234 -7.30 -11.82 12.61
N GLU A 235 -8.53 -12.33 12.53
CA GLU A 235 -8.98 -13.19 11.45
C GLU A 235 -9.00 -12.45 10.09
N SER A 236 -9.64 -11.29 10.03
CA SER A 236 -9.72 -10.47 8.81
C SER A 236 -8.34 -9.99 8.34
N LEU A 237 -7.46 -9.64 9.28
CA LEU A 237 -6.08 -9.25 8.97
C LEU A 237 -5.32 -10.42 8.34
N ASN A 238 -5.36 -11.59 8.98
CA ASN A 238 -4.71 -12.79 8.49
C ASN A 238 -5.26 -13.19 7.12
N LEU A 239 -6.58 -13.14 6.92
CA LEU A 239 -7.23 -13.44 5.66
C LEU A 239 -6.73 -12.52 4.53
N LEU A 240 -6.75 -11.20 4.74
CA LEU A 240 -6.28 -10.23 3.75
C LEU A 240 -4.79 -10.43 3.44
N ARG A 241 -3.95 -10.52 4.48
CA ARG A 241 -2.51 -10.69 4.31
C ARG A 241 -2.17 -11.96 3.54
N ASN A 242 -2.78 -13.09 3.89
CA ASN A 242 -2.48 -14.37 3.26
C ASN A 242 -2.95 -14.38 1.80
N ASN A 243 -4.12 -13.82 1.50
CA ASN A 243 -4.58 -13.70 0.11
C ASN A 243 -3.70 -12.76 -0.73
N LEU A 244 -3.19 -11.67 -0.14
CA LEU A 244 -2.21 -10.80 -0.81
C LEU A 244 -0.91 -11.55 -1.09
N LEU A 245 -0.36 -12.26 -0.09
CA LEU A 245 0.88 -13.02 -0.26
C LEU A 245 0.72 -14.10 -1.32
N ARG A 246 -0.35 -14.89 -1.26
CA ARG A 246 -0.69 -15.87 -2.28
C ARG A 246 -0.71 -15.24 -3.67
N PHE A 247 -1.47 -14.16 -3.86
CA PHE A 247 -1.59 -13.49 -5.15
C PHE A 247 -0.26 -12.94 -5.66
N ILE A 248 0.57 -12.37 -4.77
CA ILE A 248 1.92 -11.86 -5.09
C ILE A 248 2.83 -13.00 -5.57
N PHE A 249 2.88 -14.12 -4.85
CA PHE A 249 3.75 -15.25 -5.18
C PHE A 249 3.26 -16.05 -6.40
N GLU A 250 1.94 -16.25 -6.57
CA GLU A 250 1.37 -16.86 -7.78
C GLU A 250 1.70 -16.05 -9.05
N ASN A 251 1.87 -14.73 -8.92
CA ASN A 251 2.15 -13.81 -10.03
C ASN A 251 3.58 -13.25 -10.00
N ALA A 252 4.51 -14.04 -9.46
CA ALA A 252 5.89 -13.62 -9.26
C ALA A 252 6.59 -13.10 -10.53
N SER A 253 6.25 -13.65 -11.70
CA SER A 253 6.82 -13.25 -12.99
C SER A 253 6.47 -11.82 -13.43
N ALA A 254 5.39 -11.24 -12.90
CA ALA A 254 5.02 -9.85 -13.16
C ALA A 254 5.81 -8.86 -12.29
N LEU A 255 6.44 -9.32 -11.21
CA LEU A 255 7.06 -8.48 -10.20
C LEU A 255 8.56 -8.27 -10.44
N ARG A 256 8.95 -7.00 -10.36
CA ARG A 256 10.35 -6.55 -10.41
C ARG A 256 11.03 -6.53 -9.04
N GLY A 257 12.35 -6.46 -9.00
CA GLY A 257 13.14 -6.46 -7.76
C GLY A 257 12.64 -5.46 -6.71
N ALA A 258 12.21 -4.27 -7.11
CA ALA A 258 11.73 -3.24 -6.17
C ALA A 258 10.43 -3.64 -5.46
N HIS A 259 9.61 -4.48 -6.10
CA HIS A 259 8.42 -5.04 -5.50
C HIS A 259 8.78 -6.08 -4.45
N TRP A 260 9.71 -6.98 -4.75
CA TRP A 260 10.20 -8.00 -3.82
C TRP A 260 10.87 -7.41 -2.58
N LEU A 261 11.69 -6.37 -2.76
CA LEU A 261 12.24 -5.60 -1.66
C LEU A 261 11.13 -5.05 -0.74
N ASN A 262 10.06 -4.54 -1.33
CA ASN A 262 8.92 -4.02 -0.58
C ASN A 262 8.11 -5.12 0.13
N VAL A 263 7.99 -6.31 -0.46
CA VAL A 263 7.38 -7.48 0.19
C VAL A 263 8.21 -7.91 1.41
N ALA A 264 9.52 -8.08 1.24
CA ALA A 264 10.43 -8.45 2.33
C ALA A 264 10.36 -7.44 3.49
N ARG A 265 10.39 -6.13 3.17
CA ARG A 265 10.24 -5.06 4.17
C ARG A 265 8.89 -5.09 4.87
N ALA A 266 7.79 -5.33 4.15
CA ALA A 266 6.48 -5.38 4.76
C ALA A 266 6.38 -6.54 5.76
N LEU A 267 6.92 -7.70 5.40
CA LEU A 267 6.91 -8.90 6.23
C LEU A 267 7.70 -8.73 7.54
N LEU A 268 8.88 -8.10 7.50
CA LEU A 268 9.64 -7.77 8.73
C LEU A 268 8.93 -6.79 9.67
N ASN A 269 8.00 -5.99 9.16
CA ASN A 269 7.33 -4.96 9.95
C ASN A 269 6.02 -5.43 10.58
N PHE A 270 5.56 -6.66 10.33
CA PHE A 270 4.41 -7.19 11.06
C PHE A 270 4.77 -7.44 12.52
N PRO A 271 3.89 -7.11 13.48
CA PRO A 271 4.07 -7.45 14.89
C PRO A 271 4.20 -8.96 15.10
N SER A 272 4.86 -9.37 16.20
CA SER A 272 5.12 -10.77 16.54
C SER A 272 3.86 -11.62 16.63
N GLU A 273 2.74 -11.06 17.08
CA GLU A 273 1.42 -11.71 17.17
C GLU A 273 0.87 -12.08 15.79
N PHE A 274 1.41 -11.48 14.74
CA PHE A 274 1.09 -11.73 13.35
C PHE A 274 2.29 -12.36 12.62
N ASN A 275 3.27 -12.94 13.32
CA ASN A 275 4.41 -13.54 12.62
C ASN A 275 4.01 -14.83 11.87
N GLU A 276 3.10 -15.63 12.43
CA GLU A 276 2.76 -16.94 11.88
C GLU A 276 1.92 -16.86 10.60
N LEU A 277 2.24 -17.74 9.64
CA LEU A 277 1.61 -17.83 8.32
C LEU A 277 1.02 -19.23 8.04
N TRP A 278 0.61 -19.98 9.07
CA TRP A 278 0.10 -21.35 8.92
C TRP A 278 -1.12 -21.46 7.98
N HIS A 279 -2.01 -20.47 8.00
CA HIS A 279 -3.13 -20.40 7.06
C HIS A 279 -2.69 -20.23 5.60
N LEU A 280 -1.60 -19.48 5.36
CA LEU A 280 -1.04 -19.32 4.01
C LEU A 280 -0.52 -20.66 3.50
N VAL A 281 0.14 -21.45 4.34
CA VAL A 281 0.61 -22.81 3.99
C VAL A 281 -0.55 -23.70 3.59
N ARG A 282 -1.62 -23.72 4.41
CA ARG A 282 -2.83 -24.50 4.11
C ARG A 282 -3.46 -24.11 2.77
N ASP A 283 -3.58 -22.81 2.51
CA ASP A 283 -4.33 -22.30 1.36
C ASP A 283 -3.46 -22.17 0.08
N TYR A 284 -2.13 -22.14 0.22
CA TYR A 284 -1.13 -22.08 -0.84
C TYR A 284 0.14 -22.87 -0.45
N PRO A 285 0.11 -24.22 -0.52
CA PRO A 285 1.24 -25.07 -0.07
C PRO A 285 2.55 -24.83 -0.82
N ALA A 286 2.50 -24.32 -2.06
CA ALA A 286 3.70 -24.01 -2.84
C ALA A 286 4.61 -22.96 -2.17
N ILE A 287 4.12 -22.18 -1.19
CA ILE A 287 4.96 -21.29 -0.39
C ILE A 287 6.04 -22.03 0.39
N GLU A 288 5.80 -23.27 0.80
CA GLU A 288 6.80 -24.09 1.50
C GLU A 288 8.01 -24.33 0.62
N ASN A 289 7.80 -24.63 -0.67
CA ASN A 289 8.88 -24.79 -1.64
C ASN A 289 9.67 -23.50 -1.85
N GLU A 290 8.99 -22.35 -1.91
CA GLU A 290 9.64 -21.03 -2.04
C GLU A 290 10.51 -20.73 -0.82
N VAL A 291 10.00 -21.01 0.39
CA VAL A 291 10.74 -20.86 1.65
C VAL A 291 11.93 -21.83 1.69
N GLN A 292 11.72 -23.10 1.37
CA GLN A 292 12.78 -24.11 1.38
C GLN A 292 13.90 -23.77 0.41
N SER A 293 13.55 -23.31 -0.80
CA SER A 293 14.51 -22.87 -1.81
C SER A 293 15.33 -21.69 -1.32
N ALA A 294 14.69 -20.71 -0.69
CA ALA A 294 15.38 -19.54 -0.14
C ALA A 294 16.37 -19.93 0.96
N LEU A 295 15.94 -20.78 1.90
CA LEU A 295 16.76 -21.21 3.04
C LEU A 295 17.88 -22.20 2.66
N CYS A 296 17.99 -22.59 1.38
CA CYS A 296 19.00 -23.54 0.88
C CYS A 296 18.98 -24.90 1.62
N VAL A 297 17.80 -25.35 2.06
CA VAL A 297 17.65 -26.68 2.66
C VAL A 297 17.75 -27.73 1.55
N PRO A 298 18.65 -28.73 1.63
CA PRO A 298 18.82 -29.73 0.58
C PRO A 298 17.48 -30.37 0.18
N ALA A 299 17.15 -30.32 -1.11
CA ALA A 299 16.03 -31.03 -1.68
C ALA A 299 16.33 -32.54 -1.62
N GLY A 300 15.84 -33.23 -0.58
CA GLY A 300 16.09 -34.66 -0.43
C GLY A 300 15.92 -35.27 0.97
N ILE A 301 15.76 -34.49 2.03
CA ILE A 301 15.47 -35.03 3.39
C ILE A 301 13.96 -35.25 3.57
N THR A 302 13.33 -35.95 2.63
CA THR A 302 11.93 -36.38 2.75
C THR A 302 11.73 -37.87 2.58
N ASN A 303 12.77 -38.66 2.28
CA ASN A 303 12.63 -40.11 2.18
C ASN A 303 13.53 -40.85 3.17
N ALA A 304 12.89 -41.44 4.18
CA ALA A 304 13.29 -42.64 4.90
C ALA A 304 14.76 -42.72 5.39
N SER A 305 15.01 -42.18 6.59
CA SER A 305 15.90 -42.86 7.53
C SER A 305 15.28 -42.86 8.92
N SER A 306 15.11 -44.07 9.43
CA SER A 306 14.56 -44.40 10.74
C SER A 306 15.58 -44.07 11.84
N SER A 307 15.83 -42.77 12.05
CA SER A 307 16.55 -42.25 13.20
C SER A 307 15.84 -41.01 13.71
N HIS A 308 15.56 -40.98 15.01
CA HIS A 308 14.82 -39.95 15.74
C HIS A 308 15.46 -38.55 15.77
N ASP A 309 16.37 -38.23 14.85
CA ASP A 309 17.07 -36.95 14.77
C ASP A 309 16.47 -36.06 13.67
N ALA A 310 15.49 -35.28 14.10
CA ALA A 310 15.03 -33.99 13.56
C ALA A 310 15.19 -33.75 12.05
N ALA A 311 14.16 -34.11 11.27
CA ALA A 311 13.83 -33.32 10.08
C ALA A 311 13.64 -31.87 10.54
N VAL A 312 14.46 -30.94 10.05
CA VAL A 312 14.34 -29.51 10.37
C VAL A 312 13.05 -29.00 9.73
N LEU A 313 11.95 -29.08 10.48
CA LEU A 313 10.68 -28.41 10.18
C LEU A 313 10.96 -26.91 10.19
N TYR A 314 11.11 -26.31 9.00
CA TYR A 314 11.18 -24.86 8.89
C TYR A 314 9.78 -24.28 9.11
N VAL A 315 9.68 -23.29 9.99
CA VAL A 315 8.40 -22.64 10.30
C VAL A 315 8.11 -21.58 9.23
N VAL A 316 7.00 -21.72 8.51
CA VAL A 316 6.54 -20.70 7.57
C VAL A 316 5.94 -19.53 8.36
N ASN A 317 6.67 -18.43 8.38
CA ASN A 317 6.34 -17.21 9.11
C ASN A 317 6.78 -15.98 8.30
N CYS A 318 6.53 -14.78 8.81
CA CYS A 318 6.86 -13.55 8.10
C CYS A 318 8.37 -13.41 7.83
N GLU A 319 9.24 -13.87 8.73
CA GLU A 319 10.68 -13.89 8.50
C GLU A 319 11.06 -14.80 7.33
N THR A 320 10.59 -16.05 7.32
CA THR A 320 10.97 -17.04 6.30
C THR A 320 10.36 -16.76 4.92
N VAL A 321 9.13 -16.23 4.88
CA VAL A 321 8.54 -15.75 3.61
C VAL A 321 9.20 -14.45 3.15
N GLY A 322 9.63 -13.59 4.08
CA GLY A 322 10.41 -12.40 3.74
C GLY A 322 11.81 -12.74 3.21
N ALA A 323 12.42 -13.82 3.71
CA ALA A 323 13.63 -14.41 3.17
C ALA A 323 13.42 -14.89 1.72
N ALA A 324 12.32 -15.58 1.44
CA ALA A 324 11.96 -15.96 0.07
C ALA A 324 11.76 -14.76 -0.86
N ALA A 325 11.10 -13.69 -0.38
CA ALA A 325 10.99 -12.46 -1.15
C ALA A 325 12.36 -11.81 -1.42
N MET A 326 13.27 -11.80 -0.46
CA MET A 326 14.61 -11.25 -0.67
C MET A 326 15.45 -12.13 -1.61
N GLN A 327 15.31 -13.45 -1.58
CA GLN A 327 15.93 -14.34 -2.57
C GLN A 327 15.58 -13.89 -4.00
N ARG A 328 14.31 -13.50 -4.26
CA ARG A 328 13.87 -12.98 -5.56
C ARG A 328 14.53 -11.64 -5.93
N VAL A 329 14.94 -10.82 -4.96
CA VAL A 329 15.69 -9.58 -5.23
C VAL A 329 17.08 -9.89 -5.80
N PHE A 330 17.75 -10.90 -5.24
CA PHE A 330 19.11 -11.27 -5.63
C PHE A 330 19.15 -12.24 -6.81
N GLN A 331 18.06 -12.93 -7.12
CA GLN A 331 17.99 -13.96 -8.17
C GLN A 331 18.59 -13.49 -9.50
N TYR A 332 18.24 -12.28 -9.96
CA TYR A 332 18.78 -11.74 -11.21
C TYR A 332 20.29 -11.44 -11.14
N ALA A 333 20.74 -10.84 -10.03
CA ALA A 333 22.15 -10.48 -9.83
C ALA A 333 23.06 -11.72 -9.70
N GLU A 334 22.56 -12.79 -9.08
CA GLU A 334 23.27 -14.05 -8.86
C GLU A 334 23.23 -14.99 -10.07
N GLN A 335 22.15 -15.01 -10.84
CA GLN A 335 22.09 -15.81 -12.07
C GLN A 335 22.99 -15.25 -13.17
N ARG A 336 23.23 -13.92 -13.19
CA ARG A 336 24.17 -13.28 -14.12
C ARG A 336 25.62 -13.69 -13.88
N THR A 337 25.98 -14.12 -12.66
CA THR A 337 27.35 -14.56 -12.33
C THR A 337 27.67 -15.98 -12.82
N VAL A 338 26.65 -16.75 -13.24
CA VAL A 338 26.78 -18.16 -13.68
C VAL A 338 26.77 -18.30 -15.21
N VAL A 339 26.30 -17.29 -15.94
CA VAL A 339 26.22 -17.32 -17.40
C VAL A 339 27.40 -16.51 -17.98
N PRO A 340 28.34 -17.13 -18.71
CA PRO A 340 29.34 -16.39 -19.49
C PRO A 340 28.61 -15.50 -20.50
N ASP A 341 29.06 -14.26 -20.67
CA ASP A 341 28.46 -13.25 -21.56
C ASP A 341 28.15 -13.82 -22.95
N ALA A 342 26.92 -14.31 -23.12
CA ALA A 342 26.35 -14.68 -24.39
C ALA A 342 25.28 -13.65 -24.70
N GLU A 343 25.53 -12.93 -25.79
CA GLU A 343 24.73 -11.92 -26.46
C GLU A 343 23.21 -12.12 -26.29
N MET A 344 22.63 -11.59 -25.21
CA MET A 344 21.20 -11.38 -25.10
C MET A 344 20.93 -9.92 -24.81
N GLY A 345 20.37 -9.24 -25.81
CA GLY A 345 20.01 -7.83 -25.80
C GLY A 345 18.95 -7.48 -24.74
N SER A 346 19.40 -7.34 -23.50
CA SER A 346 18.69 -6.66 -22.42
C SER A 346 19.32 -5.28 -22.18
N PRO A 347 18.54 -4.19 -22.02
CA PRO A 347 19.04 -2.82 -21.93
C PRO A 347 19.54 -2.45 -20.51
N ILE A 348 19.93 -3.43 -19.68
CA ILE A 348 20.39 -3.18 -18.30
C ILE A 348 21.92 -3.30 -18.26
N SER A 349 22.57 -2.15 -18.07
CA SER A 349 24.04 -1.97 -18.04
C SER A 349 24.72 -3.09 -17.23
N ALA A 350 25.89 -3.53 -17.70
CA ALA A 350 26.78 -4.42 -16.94
C ALA A 350 27.15 -3.83 -15.56
N GLU A 351 26.99 -2.51 -15.37
CA GLU A 351 27.33 -1.77 -14.16
C GLU A 351 26.28 -1.88 -13.03
N PHE A 352 25.04 -2.29 -13.33
CA PHE A 352 23.98 -2.41 -12.33
C PHE A 352 23.24 -3.77 -12.43
N PRO A 353 23.59 -4.74 -11.58
CA PRO A 353 23.08 -6.12 -11.69
C PRO A 353 21.73 -6.34 -11.01
N PHE A 354 21.04 -5.30 -10.54
CA PHE A 354 19.75 -5.42 -9.86
C PHE A 354 18.59 -4.90 -10.71
N ASP A 355 17.40 -5.48 -10.55
CA ASP A 355 16.15 -4.93 -11.09
C ASP A 355 15.53 -3.94 -10.07
N LEU A 356 16.31 -2.91 -9.71
CA LEU A 356 16.06 -1.94 -8.65
C LEU A 356 16.45 -0.52 -9.09
N SER A 357 15.97 0.50 -8.37
CA SER A 357 16.57 1.84 -8.46
C SER A 357 17.78 1.96 -7.53
N TYR A 358 18.69 2.91 -7.78
CA TYR A 358 19.81 3.21 -6.88
C TYR A 358 19.35 3.55 -5.46
N SER A 359 18.25 4.30 -5.30
CA SER A 359 17.66 4.61 -3.98
C SER A 359 17.12 3.36 -3.27
N ASP A 360 16.67 2.35 -4.02
CA ASP A 360 16.22 1.08 -3.43
C ASP A 360 17.39 0.22 -2.97
N LEU A 361 18.55 0.30 -3.63
CA LEU A 361 19.77 -0.40 -3.22
C LEU A 361 20.21 0.00 -1.81
N VAL A 362 20.04 1.27 -1.44
CA VAL A 362 20.34 1.80 -0.09
C VAL A 362 19.54 1.09 1.00
N LYS A 363 18.34 0.63 0.66
CA LYS A 363 17.42 -0.02 1.60
C LYS A 363 17.74 -1.50 1.77
N LEU A 364 18.57 -2.10 0.91
CA LEU A 364 18.88 -3.53 0.96
C LEU A 364 19.79 -3.90 2.12
N LEU A 365 20.84 -3.13 2.37
CA LEU A 365 21.85 -3.49 3.38
C LEU A 365 21.24 -3.70 4.77
N PRO A 366 20.46 -2.76 5.35
CA PRO A 366 19.90 -2.97 6.68
C PRO A 366 18.97 -4.18 6.78
N LEU A 367 18.42 -4.64 5.65
CA LEU A 367 17.49 -5.77 5.60
C LEU A 367 18.22 -7.10 5.55
N LEU A 368 19.38 -7.18 4.91
CA LEU A 368 20.19 -8.41 4.86
C LEU A 368 20.53 -8.91 6.27
N ASP A 369 20.75 -8.00 7.21
CA ASP A 369 21.01 -8.35 8.61
C ASP A 369 19.78 -8.79 9.40
N GLN A 370 18.58 -8.41 8.95
CA GLN A 370 17.32 -8.67 9.65
C GLN A 370 16.71 -10.03 9.32
N PHE A 371 17.30 -10.74 8.35
CA PHE A 371 16.91 -12.11 7.99
C PHE A 371 18.11 -13.04 8.15
N PRO A 372 18.53 -13.33 9.39
CA PRO A 372 19.69 -14.17 9.66
C PRO A 372 19.54 -15.62 9.17
N SER A 373 18.31 -16.04 8.88
CA SER A 373 17.97 -17.37 8.37
C SER A 373 18.10 -17.52 6.85
N MET A 374 18.27 -16.42 6.10
CA MET A 374 18.13 -16.43 4.64
C MET A 374 19.07 -17.41 3.92
N THR A 375 20.33 -17.50 4.34
CA THR A 375 21.37 -18.25 3.65
C THR A 375 22.52 -18.55 4.61
N SER A 376 23.49 -19.36 4.20
CA SER A 376 24.73 -19.52 4.98
C SER A 376 25.39 -18.15 5.26
N ALA A 377 26.10 -18.02 6.38
CA ALA A 377 26.82 -16.79 6.71
C ALA A 377 27.73 -16.31 5.57
N SER A 378 28.28 -17.25 4.79
CA SER A 378 29.09 -16.99 3.60
C SER A 378 28.30 -16.30 2.48
N GLN A 379 27.10 -16.79 2.16
CA GLN A 379 26.28 -16.23 1.08
C GLN A 379 25.70 -14.88 1.47
N THR A 380 25.31 -14.69 2.74
CA THR A 380 24.92 -13.37 3.25
C THR A 380 26.07 -12.37 3.11
N GLN A 381 27.30 -12.77 3.44
CA GLN A 381 28.47 -11.92 3.25
C GLN A 381 28.72 -11.59 1.77
N GLN A 382 28.60 -12.56 0.86
CA GLN A 382 28.73 -12.32 -0.59
C GLN A 382 27.70 -11.31 -1.10
N ARG A 383 26.44 -11.41 -0.65
CA ARG A 383 25.37 -10.45 -0.99
C ARG A 383 25.66 -9.06 -0.47
N VAL A 384 26.15 -8.94 0.76
CA VAL A 384 26.57 -7.65 1.34
C VAL A 384 27.70 -7.05 0.51
N GLU A 385 28.75 -7.81 0.20
CA GLU A 385 29.87 -7.36 -0.62
C GLU A 385 29.44 -6.94 -2.03
N LEU A 386 28.51 -7.67 -2.65
CA LEU A 386 27.93 -7.31 -3.94
C LEU A 386 27.19 -5.98 -3.87
N VAL A 387 26.30 -5.80 -2.90
CA VAL A 387 25.56 -4.53 -2.73
C VAL A 387 26.53 -3.37 -2.48
N LEU A 388 27.51 -3.55 -1.59
CA LEU A 388 28.53 -2.55 -1.31
C LEU A 388 29.31 -2.16 -2.57
N ARG A 389 29.76 -3.14 -3.34
CA ARG A 389 30.49 -2.92 -4.60
C ARG A 389 29.65 -2.10 -5.58
N VAL A 390 28.39 -2.49 -5.80
CA VAL A 390 27.50 -1.78 -6.73
C VAL A 390 27.21 -0.35 -6.26
N VAL A 391 27.01 -0.12 -4.95
CA VAL A 391 26.84 1.23 -4.40
C VAL A 391 28.11 2.06 -4.61
N CYS A 392 29.29 1.54 -4.28
CA CYS A 392 30.55 2.26 -4.42
C CYS A 392 30.83 2.65 -5.88
N THR A 393 30.62 1.73 -6.83
CA THR A 393 30.80 2.01 -8.26
C THR A 393 29.82 3.07 -8.77
N ASN A 394 28.59 3.08 -8.25
CA ASN A 394 27.52 3.94 -8.74
C ASN A 394 27.15 5.09 -7.77
N VAL A 395 28.08 5.48 -6.88
CA VAL A 395 27.83 6.45 -5.81
C VAL A 395 27.36 7.81 -6.35
N HIS A 396 27.84 8.18 -7.54
CA HIS A 396 27.52 9.43 -8.24
C HIS A 396 26.07 9.50 -8.75
N HIS A 397 25.35 8.38 -8.80
CA HIS A 397 23.93 8.33 -9.15
C HIS A 397 22.98 8.44 -7.95
N LEU A 398 23.51 8.40 -6.72
CA LEU A 398 22.70 8.50 -5.50
C LEU A 398 22.37 9.98 -5.19
N ARG A 399 21.15 10.21 -4.71
CA ARG A 399 20.79 11.53 -4.16
C ARG A 399 21.53 11.74 -2.84
N LEU A 400 21.76 13.00 -2.46
CA LEU A 400 22.41 13.34 -1.19
C LEU A 400 21.74 12.67 0.02
N GLN A 401 20.41 12.62 0.04
CA GLN A 401 19.66 11.94 1.12
C GLN A 401 19.95 10.43 1.18
N ASP A 402 20.02 9.77 0.03
CA ASP A 402 20.34 8.34 -0.07
C ASP A 402 21.79 8.08 0.38
N LEU A 403 22.72 8.98 0.03
CA LEU A 403 24.12 8.93 0.49
C LEU A 403 24.25 9.08 2.01
N VAL A 404 23.55 10.07 2.60
CA VAL A 404 23.55 10.25 4.06
C VAL A 404 23.01 9.00 4.76
N THR A 405 21.94 8.42 4.22
CA THR A 405 21.38 7.17 4.74
C THR A 405 22.39 6.03 4.64
N MET A 406 23.09 5.90 3.50
CA MET A 406 24.14 4.90 3.32
C MET A 406 25.29 5.06 4.31
N LEU A 407 25.76 6.29 4.55
CA LEU A 407 26.81 6.56 5.52
C LEU A 407 26.39 6.19 6.94
N GLN A 408 25.14 6.45 7.32
CA GLN A 408 24.59 6.01 8.60
C GLN A 408 24.54 4.49 8.72
N VAL A 409 24.14 3.81 7.65
CA VAL A 409 24.15 2.34 7.59
C VAL A 409 25.59 1.82 7.71
N PHE A 410 26.55 2.37 6.96
CA PHE A 410 27.96 1.98 7.04
C PHE A 410 28.59 2.22 8.41
N ALA A 411 28.27 3.35 9.06
CA ALA A 411 28.71 3.61 10.43
C ALA A 411 28.20 2.52 11.38
N ALA A 412 26.95 2.08 11.22
CA ALA A 412 26.38 0.98 12.01
C ALA A 412 27.05 -0.37 11.73
N TYR A 413 27.49 -0.64 10.50
CA TYR A 413 28.26 -1.84 10.15
C TYR A 413 29.71 -1.80 10.63
N GLY A 414 30.38 -0.64 10.54
CA GLY A 414 31.77 -0.45 10.96
C GLY A 414 31.98 -0.53 12.48
N HIS A 415 30.95 -0.22 13.27
CA HIS A 415 30.99 -0.29 14.74
C HIS A 415 30.61 -1.65 15.34
N ARG A 416 30.27 -2.67 14.53
CA ARG A 416 30.01 -4.00 15.09
C ARG A 416 31.32 -4.65 15.52
N PRO A 417 31.50 -5.00 16.81
CA PRO A 417 32.66 -5.78 17.22
C PRO A 417 32.62 -7.11 16.47
N ARG A 418 33.69 -7.42 15.73
CA ARG A 418 33.92 -8.74 15.12
C ARG A 418 33.47 -9.80 16.13
N ARG A 419 32.38 -10.53 15.81
CA ARG A 419 31.87 -11.63 16.65
C ARG A 419 33.06 -12.46 17.08
N ARG A 420 33.34 -12.49 18.38
CA ARG A 420 34.40 -13.29 18.99
C ARG A 420 34.25 -14.71 18.45
N ARG A 421 35.26 -15.17 17.70
CA ARG A 421 35.49 -16.59 17.44
C ARG A 421 35.59 -17.27 18.80
N GLN A 422 34.49 -17.87 19.27
CA GLN A 422 34.52 -18.80 20.38
C GLN A 422 35.04 -20.14 19.85
N TRP A 423 36.34 -20.18 19.53
CA TRP A 423 37.10 -21.42 19.60
C TRP A 423 37.28 -21.72 21.09
N ARG A 424 36.30 -22.39 21.69
CA ARG A 424 36.51 -23.01 23.00
C ARG A 424 37.52 -24.14 22.80
N ARG A 425 38.75 -23.86 23.22
CA ARG A 425 39.77 -24.86 23.50
C ARG A 425 39.17 -25.91 24.43
N SER A 426 38.95 -27.11 23.92
CA SER A 426 38.85 -28.32 24.73
C SER A 426 40.25 -28.64 25.24
N ARG A 427 40.62 -28.05 26.38
CA ARG A 427 41.72 -28.55 27.22
C ARG A 427 41.09 -29.01 28.54
N THR A 428 41.08 -30.33 28.69
CA THR A 428 41.30 -31.10 29.92
C THR A 428 40.45 -30.78 31.15
N ARG A 429 39.57 -31.72 31.50
CA ARG A 429 39.86 -32.63 32.62
C ARG A 429 39.68 -34.06 32.17
#